data_AF-A0A4Y2L380-F1
#
_entry.id   AF-A0A4Y2L380-F1
#
_cell.length_a   1.000
_cell.length_b   1.000
_cell.length_c   1.000
_cell.angle_alpha   90.00
_cell.angle_beta   90.00
_cell.angle_gamma   90.00
#
_symmetry.space_group_name_H-M   'P 1'
#
loop_
_entity.id
_entity.type
_entity.pdbx_description
1 polymer ?
#
loop_
_entity_poly.entity_id
_entity_poly.type
_entity_poly.pdbx_seq_one_letter_code
_entity_poly.pdbx_strand_id
1 'polypeptide(L)'
;MCTVKTNHWVFSRDTIFNDNFGSKLLSDFVVQNPNIQRFTENGVIFEGDKEVTEFDVVKMATGYTWKFPFLEEDILETEEGRINLQKCMFPPHLPHATLAIMGFILTFGPGFPSGELQARWVTQILAGKCKLPSKEAMFKDIKKRHK
;
A
#
# COMPACT_ATOMS: atom_id res chain seq x y z
N MET A 1 26.76 -11.41 12.32
CA MET A 1 26.27 -10.48 11.28
C MET A 1 24.76 -10.53 11.33
N CYS A 2 24.11 -9.60 12.02
CA CYS A 2 22.65 -9.61 12.20
C CYS A 2 21.98 -9.13 10.92
N THR A 3 21.55 -10.06 10.07
CA THR A 3 20.89 -9.75 8.80
C THR A 3 19.41 -10.08 8.90
N VAL A 4 18.56 -9.06 8.72
CA VAL A 4 17.14 -9.27 8.44
C VAL A 4 17.03 -9.93 7.08
N LYS A 5 16.76 -11.24 7.06
CA LYS A 5 16.62 -12.00 5.83
C LYS A 5 15.17 -11.95 5.36
N THR A 6 14.94 -11.37 4.19
CA THR A 6 13.63 -11.37 3.55
C THR A 6 13.38 -12.68 2.80
N ASN A 7 12.13 -13.16 2.81
CA ASN A 7 11.69 -14.32 2.03
C ASN A 7 11.18 -13.92 0.62
N HIS A 8 11.62 -12.79 0.10
CA HIS A 8 11.20 -12.24 -1.19
C HIS A 8 12.36 -11.53 -1.88
N TRP A 9 12.27 -11.41 -3.20
CA TRP A 9 13.30 -10.78 -4.03
C TRP A 9 13.39 -9.27 -3.76
N VAL A 10 14.62 -8.72 -3.83
CA VAL A 10 14.91 -7.29 -3.62
C VAL A 10 14.12 -6.47 -4.64
N PHE A 11 13.23 -5.56 -4.22
CA PHE A 11 12.23 -4.84 -5.04
C PHE A 11 10.86 -5.52 -5.29
N SER A 12 10.60 -6.71 -4.73
CA SER A 12 9.23 -7.26 -4.74
C SER A 12 8.30 -6.56 -3.75
N ARG A 13 8.87 -5.78 -2.83
CA ARG A 13 8.18 -5.01 -1.79
C ARG A 13 8.93 -3.71 -1.52
N ASP A 14 8.23 -2.75 -0.94
CA ASP A 14 8.83 -1.50 -0.47
C ASP A 14 9.89 -1.77 0.59
N THR A 15 11.04 -1.13 0.44
CA THR A 15 12.17 -1.25 1.36
C THR A 15 11.98 -0.34 2.56
N ILE A 16 12.38 -0.81 3.74
CA ILE A 16 12.44 0.02 4.94
C ILE A 16 13.67 0.93 4.84
N PHE A 17 13.47 2.25 4.97
CA PHE A 17 14.54 3.23 5.06
C PHE A 17 14.69 3.67 6.52
N ASN A 18 15.78 3.24 7.17
CA ASN A 18 16.08 3.62 8.55
C ASN A 18 17.59 3.50 8.83
N ASP A 19 18.25 4.62 9.05
CA ASP A 19 19.70 4.66 9.28
C ASP A 19 20.13 4.08 10.65
N ASN A 20 19.21 4.06 11.63
CA ASN A 20 19.49 3.66 13.01
C ASN A 20 19.15 2.19 13.29
N PHE A 21 18.33 1.55 12.47
CA PHE A 21 17.82 0.21 12.76
C PHE A 21 18.96 -0.81 12.90
N GLY A 22 19.96 -0.76 12.02
CA GLY A 22 21.12 -1.66 12.08
C GLY A 22 21.96 -1.50 13.36
N SER A 23 22.22 -0.27 13.79
CA SER A 23 23.00 -0.02 15.02
C SER A 23 22.25 -0.45 16.27
N LYS A 24 20.92 -0.31 16.29
CA LYS A 24 20.06 -0.78 17.39
C LYS A 24 19.94 -2.30 17.45
N LEU A 25 19.95 -2.97 16.30
CA LEU A 25 20.00 -4.44 16.25
C LEU A 25 21.36 -4.99 16.72
N LEU A 26 22.46 -4.32 16.41
CA LEU A 26 23.81 -4.74 16.83
C LEU A 26 24.10 -4.51 18.32
N SER A 27 23.35 -3.62 18.97
CA SER A 27 23.52 -3.27 20.38
C SER A 27 22.44 -3.91 21.27
N ASP A 28 21.66 -4.84 20.74
CA ASP A 28 20.55 -5.54 21.40
C ASP A 28 19.46 -4.62 21.98
N PHE A 29 19.44 -3.34 21.60
CA PHE A 29 18.33 -2.42 21.90
C PHE A 29 17.06 -2.78 21.13
N VAL A 30 17.19 -3.50 20.01
CA VAL A 30 16.08 -4.04 19.22
C VAL A 30 16.36 -5.51 18.96
N VAL A 31 15.42 -6.36 19.37
CA VAL A 31 15.45 -7.80 19.11
C VAL A 31 14.37 -8.13 18.10
N GLN A 32 14.73 -8.85 17.03
CA GLN A 32 13.79 -9.33 16.04
C GLN A 32 13.28 -10.73 16.43
N ASN A 33 11.97 -10.88 16.50
CA ASN A 33 11.31 -12.17 16.76
C ASN A 33 10.46 -12.61 15.54
N PRO A 34 10.10 -13.90 15.43
CA PRO A 34 9.10 -14.38 14.48
C PRO A 34 7.72 -13.71 14.67
N ASN A 35 6.74 -14.12 13.87
CA ASN A 35 5.37 -13.64 14.07
C ASN A 35 4.83 -14.06 15.44
N ILE A 36 3.87 -13.28 15.94
CA ILE A 36 3.14 -13.60 17.16
C ILE A 36 2.13 -14.70 16.87
N GLN A 37 2.21 -15.82 17.59
CA GLN A 37 1.22 -16.89 17.53
C GLN A 37 -0.06 -16.51 18.30
N ARG A 38 0.09 -15.98 19.52
CA ARG A 38 -1.03 -15.48 20.33
C ARG A 38 -0.58 -14.51 21.43
N PHE A 39 -1.51 -13.68 21.87
CA PHE A 39 -1.37 -12.87 23.07
C PHE A 39 -1.71 -13.68 24.32
N THR A 40 -1.10 -13.29 25.44
CA THR A 40 -1.43 -13.76 26.78
C THR A 40 -1.81 -12.56 27.66
N GLU A 41 -2.11 -12.79 28.94
CA GLU A 41 -2.49 -11.71 29.85
C GLU A 41 -1.35 -10.68 30.04
N ASN A 42 -0.09 -11.13 30.05
CA ASN A 42 1.08 -10.29 30.36
C ASN A 42 2.10 -10.20 29.22
N GLY A 43 1.78 -10.71 28.02
CA GLY A 43 2.76 -10.80 26.94
C GLY A 43 2.30 -11.51 25.69
N VAL A 44 3.24 -12.15 24.99
CA VAL A 44 3.00 -12.87 23.73
C VAL A 44 3.76 -14.19 23.68
N ILE A 45 3.27 -15.12 22.87
CA ILE A 45 4.00 -16.31 22.45
C ILE A 45 4.28 -16.16 20.95
N PHE A 46 5.55 -16.25 20.56
CA PHE A 46 5.98 -16.22 19.16
C PHE A 46 5.83 -17.60 18.51
N GLU A 47 5.74 -17.62 17.18
CA GLU A 47 5.71 -18.87 16.42
C GLU A 47 6.95 -19.73 16.70
N GLY A 48 6.73 -20.97 17.17
CA GLY A 48 7.79 -21.94 17.48
C GLY A 48 8.21 -21.95 18.96
N ASP A 49 7.83 -20.91 19.70
CA ASP A 49 8.13 -20.81 21.13
C ASP A 49 7.02 -21.44 21.97
N LYS A 50 7.39 -21.92 23.16
CA LYS A 50 6.43 -22.45 24.16
C LYS A 50 6.25 -21.51 25.35
N GLU A 51 7.19 -20.59 25.55
CA GLU A 51 7.24 -19.71 26.70
C GLU A 51 6.64 -18.35 26.36
N VAL A 52 6.12 -17.69 27.40
CA VAL A 52 5.56 -16.34 27.29
C VAL A 52 6.70 -15.35 27.39
N THR A 53 6.81 -14.46 26.40
CA THR A 53 7.65 -13.27 26.51
C THR A 53 6.79 -12.12 27.02
N GLU A 54 7.11 -11.60 28.20
CA GLU A 54 6.38 -10.50 28.84
C GLU A 54 6.65 -9.17 28.14
N PHE A 55 5.60 -8.34 28.00
CA PHE A 55 5.69 -7.00 27.41
C PHE A 55 4.68 -6.06 28.08
N ASP A 56 5.12 -4.85 28.41
CA ASP A 56 4.24 -3.82 28.99
C ASP A 56 3.35 -3.12 27.95
N VAL A 57 3.84 -3.00 26.70
CA VAL A 57 3.19 -2.20 25.64
C VAL A 57 3.30 -2.90 24.30
N VAL A 58 2.18 -2.98 23.60
CA VAL A 58 2.10 -3.46 22.21
C VAL A 58 1.78 -2.29 21.29
N LYS A 59 2.62 -2.08 20.27
CA LYS A 59 2.40 -1.06 19.22
C LYS A 59 2.16 -1.75 17.87
N MET A 60 0.94 -1.66 17.37
CA MET A 60 0.54 -2.28 16.10
C MET A 60 0.90 -1.37 14.91
N ALA A 61 2.08 -1.56 14.34
CA ALA A 61 2.54 -0.84 13.15
C ALA A 61 2.19 -1.60 11.84
N THR A 62 0.95 -2.10 11.72
CA THR A 62 0.48 -2.99 10.64
C THR A 62 -0.03 -2.27 9.38
N GLY A 63 0.28 -0.99 9.25
CA GLY A 63 -0.13 -0.17 8.10
C GLY A 63 -1.57 0.36 8.21
N TYR A 64 -2.10 0.79 7.06
CA TYR A 64 -3.42 1.43 6.95
C TYR A 64 -4.27 0.75 5.87
N THR A 65 -5.59 0.82 6.05
CA THR A 65 -6.56 0.55 4.99
C THR A 65 -7.18 1.87 4.50
N TRP A 66 -7.88 1.83 3.38
CA TRP A 66 -8.50 3.00 2.75
C TRP A 66 -10.03 2.83 2.73
N LYS A 67 -10.75 3.93 2.92
CA LYS A 67 -12.20 4.04 2.76
C LYS A 67 -12.55 5.44 2.26
N PHE A 68 -13.58 5.54 1.44
CA PHE A 68 -14.11 6.82 0.94
C PHE A 68 -15.58 6.96 1.36
N PRO A 69 -15.86 7.24 2.65
CA PRO A 69 -17.22 7.20 3.21
C PRO A 69 -18.16 8.29 2.67
N PHE A 70 -17.65 9.20 1.86
CA PHE A 70 -18.39 10.25 1.17
C PHE A 70 -18.75 9.88 -0.28
N LEU A 71 -18.30 8.72 -0.78
CA LEU A 71 -18.66 8.19 -2.09
C LEU A 71 -19.71 7.08 -1.93
N GLU A 72 -20.62 7.00 -2.90
CA GLU A 72 -21.55 5.88 -3.02
C GLU A 72 -20.79 4.57 -3.34
N GLU A 73 -21.32 3.43 -2.88
CA GLU A 73 -20.61 2.14 -2.91
C GLU A 73 -20.29 1.65 -4.33
N ASP A 74 -21.06 2.07 -5.33
CA ASP A 74 -20.92 1.69 -6.74
C ASP A 74 -19.97 2.61 -7.53
N ILE A 75 -19.49 3.71 -6.94
CA ILE A 75 -18.56 4.63 -7.60
C ILE A 75 -17.17 4.02 -7.78
N LEU A 76 -16.76 3.13 -6.87
CA LEU A 76 -15.45 2.48 -6.88
C LEU A 76 -15.62 0.97 -6.92
N GLU A 77 -15.50 0.38 -8.10
CA GLU A 77 -15.50 -1.08 -8.24
C GLU A 77 -14.24 -1.67 -7.63
N THR A 78 -14.42 -2.64 -6.72
CA THR A 78 -13.33 -3.38 -6.10
C THR A 78 -13.32 -4.85 -6.53
N GLU A 79 -12.15 -5.37 -6.86
CA GLU A 79 -11.92 -6.78 -7.18
C GLU A 79 -10.70 -7.26 -6.38
N GLU A 80 -10.83 -8.38 -5.65
CA GLU A 80 -9.75 -8.96 -4.82
C GLU A 80 -9.06 -7.95 -3.86
N GLY A 81 -9.85 -7.06 -3.26
CA GLY A 81 -9.34 -6.03 -2.32
C GLY A 81 -8.62 -4.86 -2.98
N ARG A 82 -8.75 -4.70 -4.31
CA ARG A 82 -8.14 -3.63 -5.10
C ARG A 82 -9.20 -2.80 -5.78
N ILE A 83 -8.98 -1.50 -5.93
CA ILE A 83 -9.87 -0.64 -6.72
C ILE A 83 -9.46 -0.69 -8.18
N ASN A 84 -10.44 -0.93 -9.06
CA ASN A 84 -10.25 -0.89 -10.50
C ASN A 84 -10.19 0.57 -10.98
N LEU A 85 -8.97 1.11 -11.03
CA LEU A 85 -8.71 2.48 -11.45
C LEU A 85 -7.73 2.52 -12.64
N GLN A 86 -8.12 3.23 -13.70
CA GLN A 86 -7.23 3.54 -14.81
C GLN A 86 -6.08 4.41 -14.31
N LYS A 87 -4.84 3.93 -14.47
CA LYS A 87 -3.61 4.54 -13.94
C LYS A 87 -3.73 4.98 -12.47
N CYS A 88 -4.45 4.21 -11.65
CA CYS A 88 -4.71 4.52 -10.23
C CYS A 88 -5.49 5.82 -9.99
N MET A 89 -6.27 6.29 -10.96
CA MET A 89 -7.00 7.56 -10.87
C MET A 89 -8.47 7.49 -11.26
N PHE A 90 -8.81 7.03 -12.46
CA PHE A 90 -10.17 7.14 -12.99
C PHE A 90 -10.93 5.81 -12.88
N PRO A 91 -12.16 5.79 -12.32
CA PRO A 91 -13.02 4.60 -12.36
C PRO A 91 -13.52 4.34 -13.79
N PRO A 92 -13.16 3.21 -14.45
CA PRO A 92 -13.44 2.99 -15.87
C PRO A 92 -14.92 2.74 -16.20
N HIS A 93 -15.73 2.36 -15.21
CA HIS A 93 -17.13 1.99 -15.42
C HIS A 93 -18.06 3.19 -15.46
N LEU A 94 -17.65 4.34 -14.92
CA LEU A 94 -18.43 5.56 -14.95
C LEU A 94 -18.61 6.07 -16.39
N PRO A 95 -19.79 6.57 -16.76
CA PRO A 95 -20.07 7.03 -18.12
C PRO A 95 -19.30 8.32 -18.49
N HIS A 96 -18.89 9.10 -17.49
CA HIS A 96 -18.20 10.37 -17.68
C HIS A 96 -16.93 10.44 -16.84
N ALA A 97 -15.86 10.98 -17.43
CA ALA A 97 -14.55 11.15 -16.80
C ALA A 97 -14.50 12.40 -15.89
N THR A 98 -15.48 12.56 -15.00
CA THR A 98 -15.64 13.75 -14.14
C THR A 98 -15.16 13.54 -12.70
N LEU A 99 -14.82 12.31 -12.33
CA LEU A 99 -14.27 11.95 -11.03
C LEU A 99 -12.89 11.30 -11.18
N ALA A 100 -11.91 11.78 -10.42
CA ALA A 100 -10.58 11.20 -10.34
C ALA A 100 -10.14 11.07 -8.89
N ILE A 101 -9.53 9.93 -8.56
CA ILE A 101 -8.83 9.69 -7.31
C ILE A 101 -7.38 10.14 -7.48
N MET A 102 -6.90 10.96 -6.56
CA MET A 102 -5.57 11.58 -6.61
C MET A 102 -4.71 11.06 -5.47
N GLY A 103 -3.44 10.78 -5.74
CA GLY A 103 -2.48 10.31 -4.73
C GLY A 103 -2.67 8.87 -4.28
N PHE A 104 -3.58 8.10 -4.90
CA PHE A 104 -3.81 6.69 -4.59
C PHE A 104 -2.79 5.78 -5.31
N ILE A 105 -1.51 6.09 -5.10
CA ILE A 105 -0.36 5.38 -5.69
C ILE A 105 0.79 5.38 -4.69
N LEU A 106 1.47 4.24 -4.59
CA LEU A 106 2.76 4.13 -3.91
C LEU A 106 3.83 3.95 -4.99
N THR A 107 4.72 4.92 -5.09
CA THR A 107 5.80 4.94 -6.06
C THR A 107 7.13 4.64 -5.40
N PHE A 108 8.02 3.98 -6.13
CA PHE A 108 9.42 3.94 -5.75
C PHE A 108 10.05 5.32 -5.98
N GLY A 109 10.21 6.09 -4.90
CA GLY A 109 10.69 7.47 -4.93
C GLY A 109 9.65 8.48 -4.41
N PRO A 110 9.88 9.78 -4.64
CA PRO A 110 9.02 10.83 -4.09
C PRO A 110 7.62 10.79 -4.71
N GLY A 111 6.59 10.86 -3.88
CA GLY A 111 5.20 10.91 -4.35
C GLY A 111 4.77 12.25 -4.94
N PHE A 112 5.45 13.35 -4.60
CA PHE A 112 5.06 14.69 -5.06
C PHE A 112 5.10 14.88 -6.58
N PRO A 113 6.18 14.47 -7.30
CA PRO A 113 6.19 14.54 -8.75
C PRO A 113 5.09 13.68 -9.39
N SER A 114 4.77 12.52 -8.80
CA SER A 114 3.68 11.69 -9.28
C SER A 114 2.33 12.40 -9.11
N GLY A 115 2.08 13.01 -7.95
CA GLY A 115 0.87 13.79 -7.70
C GLY A 115 0.73 15.00 -8.64
N GLU A 116 1.81 15.71 -8.93
CA GLU A 116 1.83 16.82 -9.90
C GLU A 116 1.46 16.36 -11.32
N LEU A 117 2.04 15.25 -11.78
CA LEU A 117 1.73 14.67 -13.08
C LEU A 117 0.29 14.16 -13.15
N GLN A 118 -0.21 13.52 -12.09
CA GLN A 118 -1.62 13.13 -12.00
C GLN A 118 -2.51 14.37 -12.14
N ALA A 119 -2.19 15.48 -11.45
CA ALA A 119 -3.02 16.69 -11.45
C ALA A 119 -3.04 17.34 -12.84
N ARG A 120 -1.89 17.40 -13.52
CA ARG A 120 -1.81 17.86 -14.91
C ARG A 120 -2.65 17.02 -15.84
N TRP A 121 -2.63 15.69 -15.71
CA TRP A 121 -3.43 14.83 -16.56
C TRP A 121 -4.93 14.98 -16.28
N VAL A 122 -5.36 14.97 -15.01
CA VAL A 122 -6.76 15.15 -14.62
C VAL A 122 -7.33 16.45 -15.15
N THR A 123 -6.64 17.57 -14.94
CA THR A 123 -7.11 18.89 -15.36
C THR A 123 -7.29 18.97 -16.89
N GLN A 124 -6.44 18.33 -17.68
CA GLN A 124 -6.59 18.27 -19.14
C GLN A 124 -7.78 17.40 -19.58
N ILE A 125 -8.06 16.31 -18.87
CA ILE A 125 -9.24 15.47 -19.10
C ILE A 125 -10.52 16.25 -18.77
N LEU A 126 -10.58 16.89 -17.59
CA LEU A 126 -11.73 17.69 -17.16
C LEU A 126 -11.98 18.90 -18.06
N ALA A 127 -10.92 19.50 -18.61
CA ALA A 127 -11.02 20.58 -19.59
C ALA A 127 -11.37 20.10 -21.02
N GLY A 128 -11.55 18.80 -21.24
CA GLY A 128 -11.86 18.20 -22.55
C GLY A 128 -10.71 18.23 -23.56
N LYS A 129 -9.50 18.63 -23.14
CA LYS A 129 -8.29 18.72 -23.97
C LYS A 129 -7.62 17.35 -24.17
N CYS A 130 -7.83 16.43 -23.25
CA CYS A 130 -7.47 15.02 -23.38
C CYS A 130 -8.71 14.15 -23.23
N LYS A 131 -8.65 12.91 -23.74
CA LYS A 131 -9.71 11.91 -23.59
C LYS A 131 -9.14 10.64 -22.97
N LEU A 132 -9.93 10.00 -22.12
CA LEU A 132 -9.64 8.64 -21.66
C LEU A 132 -9.79 7.65 -22.83
N PRO A 133 -9.03 6.53 -22.83
CA PRO A 133 -9.25 5.47 -23.78
C PRO A 133 -10.60 4.76 -23.53
N SER A 134 -10.98 3.82 -24.40
CA SER A 134 -12.24 3.08 -24.21
C SER A 134 -12.25 2.27 -22.90
N LYS A 135 -13.44 1.95 -22.40
CA LYS A 135 -13.64 1.15 -21.18
C LYS A 135 -12.87 -0.16 -21.25
N GLU A 136 -12.92 -0.85 -22.39
CA GLU A 136 -12.23 -2.13 -22.62
C GLU A 136 -10.70 -1.96 -22.56
N ALA A 137 -10.19 -0.88 -23.15
CA ALA A 137 -8.76 -0.58 -23.12
C ALA A 137 -8.28 -0.27 -21.69
N MET A 138 -9.08 0.47 -20.91
CA MET A 138 -8.78 0.74 -19.51
C MET A 138 -8.74 -0.54 -18.66
N PHE A 139 -9.76 -1.40 -18.76
CA PHE A 139 -9.75 -2.68 -18.05
C PHE A 139 -8.61 -3.60 -18.49
N LYS A 140 -8.22 -3.58 -19.77
CA LYS A 140 -7.05 -4.33 -20.25
C LYS A 140 -5.75 -3.82 -19.62
N ASP A 141 -5.59 -2.50 -19.49
CA ASP A 141 -4.42 -1.88 -18.84
C ASP A 141 -4.37 -2.19 -17.34
N ILE A 142 -5.52 -2.12 -16.64
CA ILE A 142 -5.66 -2.50 -15.23
C ILE A 142 -5.27 -3.96 -15.02
N LYS A 143 -5.83 -4.89 -15.81
CA LYS A 143 -5.50 -6.31 -15.72
C LYS A 143 -4.03 -6.58 -16.00
N LYS A 144 -3.42 -5.88 -16.96
CA LYS A 144 -1.98 -6.00 -17.25
C LYS A 144 -1.11 -5.57 -16.08
N ARG A 145 -1.48 -4.49 -15.38
CA ARG A 145 -0.75 -3.97 -14.20
C ARG A 145 -0.80 -4.91 -13.00
N HIS A 146 -1.86 -5.71 -12.89
CA HIS A 146 -2.06 -6.65 -11.78
C HIS A 146 -1.44 -8.03 -11.99
N LYS A 147 -0.90 -8.30 -13.19
CA LYS A 147 -0.08 -9.47 -13.47
C LYS A 147 1.36 -9.22 -13.07
#